data_AF-A0A961RHX0-F1
#
_entry.id   AF-A0A961RHX0-F1
#
_cell.length_a   1.000
_cell.length_b   1.000
_cell.length_c   1.000
_cell.angle_alpha   90.00
_cell.angle_beta   90.00
_cell.angle_gamma   90.00
#
_symmetry.space_group_name_H-M   'P 1'
#
loop_
_entity.id
_entity.type
_entity.pdbx_description
1 polymer ?
#
loop_
_entity_poly.entity_id
_entity_poly.type
_entity_poly.pdbx_seq_one_letter_code
_entity_poly.pdbx_strand_id
1 'polypeptide(L)'
;MKSEGPEPAITPRTRARARHILDHYYIGPARDEAVLEIWGYTPKMSYAPGDRVAVHVSTTAREWELEVGRDGLVYQPLLSETGLKGQHQHTPEDCSVRGCGWKAVHEFTIPGDWAPGGYLLTFRARRGDDRVEEHHLILLRSAAETAPPYALVCATGTWLAYNCWGGSNHYEGITGSNGNAFSPVLSTQRPWSRGFCKLPEGAPRALREHPARPGEMVRYPYMEWAYSYGYSKKYASAGWASYERHFARWAEGEGYDFDVIALHDLHGDPDLLKRYACAVFVGHDEYWSAEMRDAVDAYVDAGGRVARFAGNFMWQTRVEDEGQTQICYKYTADQDPVLGTENRHLTSGAWEAAPVNRPGALTFGVNALQGIYASLGNCVGGGPGGFTIYRPDHWAFEGAGLGYGDLLGAGARIFGYEVDGLDYRFEDGLPFPACTDGAAPEIEILAMGLATNAEADHEVWGETLYIGSDDAAFKAKVLHGEITPRTLDASSRGNGMIISWRRGRGEIFTAATCEWVAGLIRGDSQVEQVTRNVLNRFRTDQILYRL
;
A
#
# COMPACT_ATOMS: atom_id res chain seq x y z
N MET A 1 -31.37 -31.02 24.78
CA MET A 1 -30.65 -31.96 23.89
C MET A 1 -30.55 -31.27 22.54
N LYS A 2 -29.50 -30.47 22.32
CA LYS A 2 -29.23 -29.80 21.05
C LYS A 2 -28.06 -30.53 20.41
N SER A 3 -28.26 -30.98 19.18
CA SER A 3 -27.31 -31.73 18.37
C SER A 3 -26.18 -30.83 17.89
N GLU A 4 -24.96 -31.15 18.29
CA GLU A 4 -23.72 -30.64 17.72
C GLU A 4 -23.55 -31.22 16.31
N GLY A 5 -23.45 -30.34 15.30
CA GLY A 5 -22.91 -30.68 13.99
C GLY A 5 -21.38 -30.60 14.02
N PRO A 6 -20.68 -31.17 13.03
CA PRO A 6 -19.22 -31.23 13.04
C PRO A 6 -18.62 -29.84 12.80
N GLU A 7 -18.03 -29.26 13.85
CA GLU A 7 -17.13 -28.12 13.72
C GLU A 7 -15.89 -28.52 12.90
N PRO A 8 -15.34 -27.64 12.04
CA PRO A 8 -14.01 -27.86 11.49
C PRO A 8 -13.01 -27.85 12.65
N ALA A 9 -12.25 -28.95 12.76
CA ALA A 9 -11.21 -29.11 13.77
C ALA A 9 -10.08 -28.09 13.56
N ILE A 10 -10.14 -26.96 14.26
CA ILE A 10 -8.99 -26.07 14.45
C ILE A 10 -8.41 -26.43 15.83
N THR A 11 -7.32 -27.18 15.85
CA THR A 11 -6.71 -27.69 17.09
C THR A 11 -6.30 -26.55 18.03
N PRO A 12 -6.78 -26.52 19.30
CA PRO A 12 -6.30 -25.58 20.29
C PRO A 12 -4.98 -26.09 20.88
N ARG A 13 -3.85 -25.79 20.24
CA ARG A 13 -2.52 -26.10 20.77
C ARG A 13 -1.90 -24.81 21.33
N THR A 14 -1.92 -24.73 22.66
CA THR A 14 -1.38 -23.69 23.58
C THR A 14 -2.10 -22.33 23.66
N ARG A 15 -3.11 -22.25 24.54
CA ARG A 15 -3.57 -20.99 25.17
C ARG A 15 -2.59 -20.53 26.27
N ALA A 16 -1.36 -20.16 25.91
CA ALA A 16 -0.60 -19.22 26.72
C ALA A 16 -0.80 -17.84 26.09
N ARG A 17 -1.41 -16.89 26.80
CA ARG A 17 -1.41 -15.46 26.40
C ARG A 17 -0.01 -14.89 26.60
N ALA A 18 0.99 -15.41 25.90
CA ALA A 18 2.19 -14.65 25.65
C ALA A 18 1.77 -13.51 24.71
N ARG A 19 2.10 -12.25 25.04
CA ARG A 19 1.94 -11.15 24.09
C ARG A 19 2.74 -11.52 22.84
N HIS A 20 2.05 -11.83 21.75
CA HIS A 20 2.67 -12.36 20.55
C HIS A 20 2.73 -11.27 19.47
N ILE A 21 3.64 -11.42 18.51
CA ILE A 21 3.83 -10.48 17.38
C ILE A 21 2.55 -10.27 16.55
N LEU A 22 1.56 -11.17 16.69
CA LEU A 22 0.28 -11.15 15.99
C LEU A 22 -0.82 -10.42 16.76
N ASP A 23 -0.66 -10.18 18.07
CA ASP A 23 -1.64 -9.44 18.87
C ASP A 23 -1.75 -7.99 18.39
N HIS A 24 -2.88 -7.34 18.69
CA HIS A 24 -3.00 -5.90 18.48
C HIS A 24 -2.09 -5.16 19.47
N TYR A 25 -1.10 -4.47 18.92
CA TYR A 25 -0.32 -3.45 19.60
C TYR A 25 -0.19 -2.26 18.66
N TYR A 26 -0.07 -1.07 19.25
CA TYR A 26 -0.04 0.17 18.50
C TYR A 26 0.92 1.18 19.11
N ILE A 27 1.25 2.19 18.32
CA ILE A 27 2.08 3.32 18.72
C ILE A 27 1.15 4.48 19.04
N GLY A 28 1.48 5.28 20.05
CA GLY A 28 0.69 6.45 20.40
C GLY A 28 1.38 7.26 21.48
N PRO A 29 0.74 8.35 21.93
CA PRO A 29 1.27 9.16 23.02
C PRO A 29 1.39 8.30 24.29
N ALA A 30 2.46 8.49 25.05
CA ALA A 30 2.65 7.86 26.34
C ALA A 30 1.59 8.32 27.36
N ARG A 31 1.05 9.53 27.17
CA ARG A 31 0.09 10.19 28.09
C ARG A 31 0.66 10.35 29.50
N ASP A 32 1.96 10.52 29.60
CA ASP A 32 2.70 10.70 30.84
C ASP A 32 3.76 11.79 30.65
N GLU A 33 3.65 12.89 31.40
CA GLU A 33 4.60 14.01 31.34
C GLU A 33 6.02 13.60 31.77
N ALA A 34 6.15 12.52 32.55
CA ALA A 34 7.42 11.97 32.95
C ALA A 34 8.11 11.20 31.80
N VAL A 35 7.43 10.86 30.70
CA VAL A 35 8.03 10.22 29.53
C VAL A 35 8.46 11.29 28.52
N LEU A 36 9.70 11.23 28.03
CA LEU A 36 10.14 12.11 26.94
C LEU A 36 9.52 11.61 25.65
N GLU A 37 8.70 12.44 24.99
CA GLU A 37 8.11 12.12 23.70
C GLU A 37 7.97 13.35 22.81
N ILE A 38 7.91 13.11 21.50
CA ILE A 38 7.60 14.12 20.49
C ILE A 38 6.86 13.46 19.35
N TRP A 39 5.76 14.05 18.93
CA TRP A 39 4.96 13.57 17.81
C TRP A 39 4.50 14.76 16.99
N GLY A 40 4.40 14.59 15.68
CA GLY A 40 3.89 15.66 14.82
C GLY A 40 3.24 15.17 13.55
N TYR A 41 2.38 16.02 13.00
CA TYR A 41 1.73 15.83 11.71
C TYR A 41 1.45 17.18 11.04
N THR A 42 1.08 17.12 9.77
CA THR A 42 0.60 18.25 8.98
C THR A 42 -0.83 17.99 8.53
N PRO A 43 -1.68 19.02 8.36
CA PRO A 43 -3.09 18.83 8.04
C PRO A 43 -3.31 18.32 6.61
N LYS A 44 -2.34 18.52 5.72
CA LYS A 44 -2.33 17.98 4.35
C LYS A 44 -1.14 17.05 4.16
N MET A 45 -1.26 16.14 3.21
CA MET A 45 -0.17 15.22 2.82
C MET A 45 0.66 15.75 1.66
N SER A 46 0.09 16.61 0.82
CA SER A 46 0.67 17.13 -0.41
C SER A 46 0.63 18.65 -0.43
N TYR A 47 1.68 19.27 -0.96
CA TYR A 47 1.90 20.71 -1.01
C TYR A 47 2.55 21.10 -2.33
N ALA A 48 2.38 22.37 -2.73
CA ALA A 48 3.04 22.99 -3.88
C ALA A 48 3.99 24.13 -3.44
N PRO A 49 4.88 24.60 -4.32
CA PRO A 49 5.67 25.80 -4.06
C PRO A 49 4.81 27.00 -3.66
N GLY A 50 5.21 27.70 -2.62
CA GLY A 50 4.46 28.82 -2.04
C GLY A 50 3.37 28.43 -1.04
N ASP A 51 3.03 27.14 -0.90
CA ASP A 51 2.10 26.71 0.14
C ASP A 51 2.71 26.90 1.54
N ARG A 52 1.84 27.23 2.51
CA ARG A 52 2.19 27.28 3.93
C ARG A 52 1.94 25.93 4.57
N VAL A 53 2.97 25.35 5.17
CA VAL A 53 2.91 24.11 5.93
C VAL A 53 2.71 24.44 7.40
N ALA A 54 1.52 24.13 7.92
CA ALA A 54 1.25 24.16 9.36
C ALA A 54 1.72 22.85 10.01
N VAL A 55 2.51 22.96 11.08
CA VAL A 55 3.09 21.82 11.79
C VAL A 55 2.46 21.72 13.19
N HIS A 56 1.77 20.61 13.42
CA HIS A 56 1.10 20.30 14.68
C HIS A 56 1.98 19.34 15.46
N VAL A 57 2.51 19.76 16.61
CA VAL A 57 3.43 18.95 17.43
C VAL A 57 2.96 18.92 18.88
N SER A 58 3.03 17.73 19.48
CA SER A 58 2.89 17.54 20.93
C SER A 58 4.18 16.94 21.46
N THR A 59 4.75 17.56 22.50
CA THR A 59 5.98 17.07 23.14
C THR A 59 6.01 17.40 24.63
N THR A 60 6.58 16.51 25.43
CA THR A 60 6.86 16.73 26.85
C THR A 60 8.19 17.46 27.09
N ALA A 61 8.97 17.71 26.04
CA ALA A 61 10.19 18.50 26.12
C ALA A 61 9.89 20.00 26.20
N ARG A 62 10.80 20.77 26.83
CA ARG A 62 10.70 22.23 26.87
C ARG A 62 11.00 22.88 25.53
N GLU A 63 11.91 22.27 24.79
CA GLU A 63 12.35 22.70 23.47
C GLU A 63 12.55 21.49 22.56
N TRP A 64 12.38 21.70 21.26
CA TRP A 64 12.54 20.69 20.24
C TRP A 64 13.16 21.28 18.96
N GLU A 65 13.53 20.40 18.04
CA GLU A 65 14.17 20.73 16.76
C GLU A 65 13.33 20.16 15.61
N LEU A 66 13.22 20.92 14.53
CA LEU A 66 12.66 20.52 13.25
C LEU A 66 13.77 20.47 12.21
N GLU A 67 13.84 19.38 11.45
CA GLU A 67 14.59 19.31 10.20
C GLU A 67 13.65 18.89 9.08
N VAL A 68 13.67 19.61 7.96
CA VAL A 68 12.96 19.22 6.74
C VAL A 68 13.99 18.90 5.68
N GLY A 69 13.91 17.70 5.10
CA GLY A 69 14.83 17.29 4.05
C GLY A 69 14.17 16.42 2.98
N ARG A 70 14.60 16.62 1.74
CA ARG A 70 14.15 15.83 0.59
C ARG A 70 14.77 14.43 0.65
N ASP A 71 13.93 13.41 0.67
CA ASP A 71 14.33 11.99 0.66
C ASP A 71 14.38 11.45 -0.78
N GLY A 72 15.28 12.04 -1.57
CA GLY A 72 15.61 11.59 -2.93
C GLY A 72 16.73 10.56 -2.97
N LEU A 73 17.34 10.37 -4.14
CA LEU A 73 18.49 9.47 -4.32
C LEU A 73 19.56 9.69 -3.24
N VAL A 74 19.88 10.97 -3.03
CA VAL A 74 20.68 11.49 -1.91
C VAL A 74 19.74 12.30 -1.03
N TYR A 75 19.76 12.02 0.29
CA TYR A 75 19.02 12.81 1.25
C TYR A 75 19.60 14.23 1.34
N GLN A 76 18.74 15.25 1.25
CA GLN A 76 19.15 16.66 1.28
C GLN A 76 18.43 17.37 2.42
N PRO A 77 19.11 17.74 3.52
CA PRO A 77 18.54 18.60 4.53
C PRO A 77 18.43 20.03 3.98
N LEU A 78 17.24 20.63 4.07
CA LEU A 78 16.92 21.92 3.43
C LEU A 78 16.48 22.99 4.43
N LEU A 79 15.85 22.58 5.54
CA LEU A 79 15.48 23.46 6.64
C LEU A 79 15.91 22.81 7.95
N SER A 80 16.48 23.60 8.86
CA SER A 80 16.81 23.18 10.22
C SER A 80 16.53 24.31 11.18
N GLU A 81 15.66 24.04 12.17
CA GLU A 81 15.25 24.99 13.19
C GLU A 81 15.36 24.33 14.58
N THR A 82 15.95 25.06 15.52
CA THR A 82 16.25 24.56 16.87
C THR A 82 15.70 25.50 17.93
N GLY A 83 15.46 25.00 19.14
CA GLY A 83 14.97 25.84 20.24
C GLY A 83 13.48 26.21 20.10
N LEU A 84 12.73 25.46 19.28
CA LEU A 84 11.29 25.61 19.14
C LEU A 84 10.63 25.26 20.48
N LYS A 85 9.69 26.10 20.94
CA LYS A 85 9.07 25.89 22.25
C LYS A 85 8.17 24.67 22.23
N GLY A 86 8.40 23.77 23.17
CA GLY A 86 7.62 22.55 23.34
C GLY A 86 6.32 22.80 24.08
N GLN A 87 5.28 22.10 23.66
CA GLN A 87 3.97 22.11 24.29
C GLN A 87 3.42 20.68 24.31
N HIS A 88 3.09 20.17 25.49
CA HIS A 88 2.38 18.90 25.62
C HIS A 88 0.88 19.17 25.41
N GLN A 89 0.36 18.73 24.27
CA GLN A 89 -1.04 18.94 23.89
C GLN A 89 -1.86 17.70 24.24
N HIS A 90 -3.05 17.92 24.79
CA HIS A 90 -3.99 16.83 25.08
C HIS A 90 -4.28 16.03 23.81
N THR A 91 -4.22 14.71 23.92
CA THR A 91 -4.49 13.80 22.81
C THR A 91 -5.65 12.87 23.19
N PRO A 92 -6.80 12.96 22.52
CA PRO A 92 -7.96 12.12 22.81
C PRO A 92 -7.66 10.63 22.66
N GLU A 93 -8.40 9.79 23.39
CA GLU A 93 -8.20 8.33 23.31
C GLU A 93 -8.56 7.75 21.94
N ASP A 94 -9.55 8.36 21.28
CA ASP A 94 -10.07 8.03 19.97
C ASP A 94 -9.44 8.88 18.86
N CYS A 95 -8.24 9.42 19.07
CA CYS A 95 -7.56 10.27 18.07
C CYS A 95 -7.30 9.56 16.73
N SER A 96 -7.25 8.22 16.69
CA SER A 96 -7.21 7.48 15.43
C SER A 96 -8.47 7.67 14.56
N VAL A 97 -9.60 7.98 15.20
CA VAL A 97 -10.92 8.17 14.57
C VAL A 97 -11.25 9.65 14.39
N ARG A 98 -11.00 10.47 15.41
CA ARG A 98 -11.40 11.90 15.43
C ARG A 98 -10.27 12.89 15.16
N GLY A 99 -9.04 12.41 15.09
CA GLY A 99 -7.85 13.24 14.99
C GLY A 99 -7.36 13.72 16.37
N CYS A 100 -6.16 14.28 16.39
CA CYS A 100 -5.51 14.73 17.62
C CYS A 100 -6.09 16.05 18.16
N GLY A 101 -6.62 16.91 17.29
CA GLY A 101 -7.10 18.24 17.67
C GLY A 101 -6.00 19.18 18.17
N TRP A 102 -4.73 18.87 17.88
CA TRP A 102 -3.60 19.72 18.27
C TRP A 102 -3.63 21.04 17.52
N LYS A 103 -3.17 22.11 18.16
CA LYS A 103 -2.91 23.39 17.52
C LYS A 103 -1.61 23.32 16.74
N ALA A 104 -1.54 24.04 15.63
CA ALA A 104 -0.28 24.31 14.96
C ALA A 104 0.62 25.12 15.90
N VAL A 105 1.85 24.68 16.08
CA VAL A 105 2.85 25.33 16.94
C VAL A 105 4.01 25.93 16.15
N HIS A 106 4.10 25.59 14.87
CA HIS A 106 5.12 26.06 13.96
C HIS A 106 4.60 26.06 12.52
N GLU A 107 5.22 26.86 11.66
CA GLU A 107 4.90 26.96 10.25
C GLU A 107 6.08 27.43 9.42
N PHE A 108 6.12 26.98 8.17
CA PHE A 108 7.04 27.47 7.16
C PHE A 108 6.35 27.50 5.80
N THR A 109 6.91 28.25 4.85
CA THR A 109 6.42 28.32 3.48
C THR A 109 7.35 27.52 2.59
N ILE A 110 6.80 26.71 1.67
CA ILE A 110 7.61 25.95 0.70
C ILE A 110 8.29 26.94 -0.26
N PRO A 111 9.64 26.97 -0.29
CA PRO A 111 10.38 27.79 -1.25
C PRO A 111 10.13 27.38 -2.71
N GLY A 112 10.32 28.31 -3.64
CA GLY A 112 10.12 28.09 -5.08
C GLY A 112 11.16 27.19 -5.74
N ASP A 113 12.29 26.94 -5.08
CA ASP A 113 13.45 26.20 -5.59
C ASP A 113 13.56 24.77 -5.03
N TRP A 114 12.62 24.34 -4.18
CA TRP A 114 12.54 22.97 -3.71
C TRP A 114 12.03 22.04 -4.81
N ALA A 115 12.82 21.02 -5.15
CA ALA A 115 12.46 20.06 -6.18
C ALA A 115 11.30 19.15 -5.74
N PRO A 116 10.44 18.64 -6.65
CA PRO A 116 9.40 17.70 -6.28
C PRO A 116 9.97 16.42 -5.64
N GLY A 117 9.20 15.78 -4.77
CA GLY A 117 9.64 14.59 -4.03
C GLY A 117 8.94 14.36 -2.70
N GLY A 118 9.33 13.29 -2.00
CA GLY A 118 9.00 13.09 -0.60
C GLY A 118 9.94 13.87 0.33
N TYR A 119 9.37 14.55 1.32
CA TYR A 119 10.11 15.38 2.29
C TYR A 119 9.86 14.88 3.70
N LEU A 120 10.93 14.47 4.37
CA LEU A 120 10.90 14.05 5.77
C LEU A 120 10.96 15.28 6.68
N LEU A 121 9.96 15.40 7.54
CA LEU A 121 9.98 16.27 8.71
C LEU A 121 10.46 15.42 9.88
N THR A 122 11.67 15.72 10.37
CA THR A 122 12.25 15.02 11.52
C THR A 122 12.12 15.90 12.75
N PHE A 123 11.39 15.40 13.76
CA PHE A 123 11.18 16.04 15.03
C PHE A 123 12.13 15.44 16.07
N ARG A 124 12.93 16.28 16.75
CA ARG A 124 13.88 15.81 17.77
C ARG A 124 13.62 16.54 19.07
N ALA A 125 13.55 15.79 20.16
CA ALA A 125 13.42 16.33 21.50
C ALA A 125 14.48 15.73 22.43
N ARG A 126 14.94 16.54 23.40
CA ARG A 126 15.93 16.14 24.39
C ARG A 126 15.48 16.53 25.79
N ARG A 127 15.84 15.72 26.79
CA ARG A 127 15.68 16.06 28.21
C ARG A 127 16.77 15.36 29.03
N GLY A 128 17.74 16.12 29.52
CA GLY A 128 18.96 15.53 30.08
C GLY A 128 19.73 14.78 28.98
N ASP A 129 20.10 13.53 29.25
CA ASP A 129 20.78 12.64 28.30
C ASP A 129 19.82 11.90 27.37
N ASP A 130 18.51 11.93 27.66
CA ASP A 130 17.50 11.27 26.83
C ASP A 130 17.25 12.05 25.54
N ARG A 131 17.12 11.31 24.43
CA ARG A 131 16.75 11.84 23.11
C ARG A 131 15.69 10.96 22.47
N VAL A 132 14.70 11.60 21.86
CA VAL A 132 13.70 10.96 21.01
C VAL A 132 13.70 11.63 19.64
N GLU A 133 13.36 10.85 18.62
CA GLU A 133 13.26 11.29 17.23
C GLU A 133 12.07 10.60 16.57
N GLU A 134 11.16 11.40 16.02
CA GLU A 134 9.99 10.93 15.28
C GLU A 134 9.86 11.67 13.95
N HIS A 135 9.09 11.08 13.02
CA HIS A 135 9.10 11.52 11.63
C HIS A 135 7.69 11.70 11.08
N HIS A 136 7.52 12.74 10.28
CA HIS A 136 6.38 12.92 9.39
C HIS A 136 6.86 13.04 7.95
N LEU A 137 5.94 12.88 7.00
CA LEU A 137 6.25 13.01 5.58
C LEU A 137 5.24 13.94 4.93
N ILE A 138 5.74 14.86 4.11
CA ILE A 138 4.94 15.60 3.14
C ILE A 138 5.42 15.27 1.73
N LEU A 139 4.50 15.32 0.77
CA LEU A 139 4.78 15.20 -0.65
C LEU A 139 4.81 16.61 -1.24
N LEU A 140 5.89 16.94 -1.94
CA LEU A 140 5.99 18.21 -2.65
C LEU A 140 5.81 17.95 -4.14
N ARG A 141 4.79 18.58 -4.70
CA ARG A 141 4.53 18.55 -6.14
C ARG A 141 5.20 19.72 -6.86
N SER A 142 5.38 19.62 -8.17
CA SER A 142 5.88 20.72 -8.99
C SER A 142 4.82 21.84 -9.17
N ALA A 143 5.26 23.03 -9.57
CA ALA A 143 4.34 24.03 -10.11
C ALA A 143 3.77 23.53 -11.44
N ALA A 144 2.50 23.88 -11.74
CA ALA A 144 1.76 23.32 -12.87
C ALA A 144 2.46 23.51 -14.22
N GLU A 145 3.17 24.62 -14.39
CA GLU A 145 3.90 25.01 -15.59
C GLU A 145 5.20 24.21 -15.79
N THR A 146 5.71 23.58 -14.74
CA THR A 146 7.00 22.89 -14.70
C THR A 146 6.87 21.37 -14.48
N ALA A 147 5.64 20.84 -14.63
CA ALA A 147 5.38 19.44 -14.36
C ALA A 147 6.21 18.51 -15.26
N PRO A 148 6.96 17.55 -14.68
CA PRO A 148 7.67 16.55 -15.44
C PRO A 148 6.69 15.58 -16.11
N PRO A 149 7.14 14.72 -17.05
CA PRO A 149 6.24 13.83 -17.78
C PRO A 149 5.60 12.72 -16.93
N TYR A 150 6.14 12.42 -15.75
CA TYR A 150 5.64 11.33 -14.90
C TYR A 150 5.12 11.86 -13.56
N ALA A 151 4.02 11.30 -13.08
CA ALA A 151 3.55 11.48 -11.70
C ALA A 151 3.63 10.15 -10.95
N LEU A 152 4.44 10.10 -9.90
CA LEU A 152 4.41 9.04 -8.90
C LEU A 152 3.25 9.32 -7.94
N VAL A 153 2.25 8.45 -7.94
CA VAL A 153 1.06 8.57 -7.10
C VAL A 153 1.26 7.74 -5.85
N CYS A 154 1.53 8.40 -4.72
CA CYS A 154 1.77 7.73 -3.44
C CYS A 154 0.47 7.22 -2.83
N ALA A 155 0.48 5.98 -2.33
CA ALA A 155 -0.67 5.22 -1.84
C ALA A 155 -1.18 5.68 -0.46
N THR A 156 -1.42 6.99 -0.32
CA THR A 156 -1.81 7.64 0.93
C THR A 156 -3.10 7.09 1.55
N GLY A 157 -4.03 6.55 0.77
CA GLY A 157 -5.20 5.81 1.28
C GLY A 157 -4.81 4.54 2.05
N THR A 158 -3.88 3.77 1.48
CA THR A 158 -3.29 2.60 2.13
C THR A 158 -2.47 3.01 3.35
N TRP A 159 -1.70 4.09 3.26
CA TRP A 159 -0.93 4.58 4.41
C TRP A 159 -1.86 4.88 5.61
N LEU A 160 -3.01 5.52 5.39
CA LEU A 160 -4.02 5.73 6.45
C LEU A 160 -4.61 4.44 6.96
N ALA A 161 -5.00 3.53 6.06
CA ALA A 161 -5.66 2.27 6.39
C ALA A 161 -4.83 1.38 7.32
N TYR A 162 -3.50 1.44 7.18
CA TYR A 162 -2.55 0.69 7.99
C TYR A 162 -1.97 1.48 9.18
N ASN A 163 -2.14 2.81 9.22
CA ASN A 163 -1.61 3.64 10.29
C ASN A 163 -2.29 3.32 11.63
N CYS A 164 -1.57 2.60 12.49
CA CYS A 164 -2.03 2.24 13.84
C CYS A 164 -1.82 3.34 14.89
N TRP A 165 -1.27 4.51 14.50
CA TRP A 165 -0.95 5.54 15.49
C TRP A 165 -2.22 6.02 16.18
N GLY A 166 -2.21 5.99 17.51
CA GLY A 166 -3.37 6.39 18.33
C GLY A 166 -4.40 5.29 18.57
N GLY A 167 -4.15 4.03 18.17
CA GLY A 167 -4.96 2.89 18.59
C GLY A 167 -5.48 2.04 17.43
N SER A 168 -6.36 2.62 16.62
CA SER A 168 -7.09 1.88 15.57
C SER A 168 -6.60 2.18 14.15
N ASN A 169 -6.76 1.19 13.28
CA ASN A 169 -6.66 1.27 11.83
C ASN A 169 -7.79 0.42 11.18
N HIS A 170 -7.75 0.15 9.87
CA HIS A 170 -8.80 -0.64 9.20
C HIS A 170 -8.68 -2.17 9.35
N TYR A 171 -7.70 -2.65 10.14
CA TYR A 171 -7.47 -4.07 10.41
C TYR A 171 -7.68 -4.42 11.87
N GLU A 172 -7.26 -3.53 12.77
CA GLU A 172 -7.20 -3.78 14.21
C GLU A 172 -7.39 -2.48 14.98
N GLY A 173 -7.80 -2.56 16.25
CA GLY A 173 -8.01 -1.34 17.01
C GLY A 173 -8.59 -1.54 18.38
N ILE A 174 -8.86 -0.38 19.01
CA ILE A 174 -9.44 -0.26 20.35
C ILE A 174 -10.93 0.15 20.31
N THR A 175 -11.59 -0.04 19.16
CA THR A 175 -13.00 0.32 18.96
C THR A 175 -13.95 -0.84 19.23
N GLY A 176 -15.26 -0.58 19.14
CA GLY A 176 -16.30 -1.57 19.43
C GLY A 176 -16.55 -1.74 20.93
N SER A 177 -17.60 -2.50 21.28
CA SER A 177 -18.07 -2.67 22.68
C SER A 177 -17.04 -3.33 23.60
N ASN A 178 -16.13 -4.12 23.04
CA ASN A 178 -15.07 -4.82 23.78
C ASN A 178 -13.70 -4.14 23.66
N GLY A 179 -13.59 -3.01 22.95
CA GLY A 179 -12.34 -2.28 22.77
C GLY A 179 -11.26 -3.06 22.02
N ASN A 180 -11.64 -3.89 21.06
CA ASN A 180 -10.74 -4.78 20.31
C ASN A 180 -11.11 -4.93 18.82
N ALA A 181 -11.98 -4.09 18.29
CA ALA A 181 -12.34 -4.07 16.88
C ALA A 181 -11.50 -3.02 16.13
N PHE A 182 -11.28 -3.24 14.83
CA PHE A 182 -10.81 -2.21 13.91
C PHE A 182 -11.82 -1.07 13.80
N SER A 183 -11.38 0.09 13.28
CA SER A 183 -12.27 1.22 13.04
C SER A 183 -12.60 1.34 11.56
N PRO A 184 -13.90 1.36 11.18
CA PRO A 184 -14.30 1.74 9.82
C PRO A 184 -13.99 3.19 9.49
N VAL A 185 -13.76 4.05 10.49
CA VAL A 185 -13.55 5.49 10.32
C VAL A 185 -12.17 5.86 10.86
N LEU A 186 -11.34 6.50 10.04
CA LEU A 186 -10.00 6.94 10.40
C LEU A 186 -9.78 8.41 10.06
N SER A 187 -9.12 9.14 10.96
CA SER A 187 -8.73 10.52 10.71
C SER A 187 -7.35 10.61 10.05
N THR A 188 -7.20 11.60 9.17
CA THR A 188 -5.89 12.03 8.63
C THR A 188 -5.15 12.97 9.55
N GLN A 189 -5.83 13.54 10.55
CA GLN A 189 -5.31 14.57 11.46
C GLN A 189 -4.57 13.95 12.66
N ARG A 190 -3.60 13.08 12.36
CA ARG A 190 -2.77 12.37 13.34
C ARG A 190 -1.39 12.03 12.77
N PRO A 191 -0.38 11.81 13.63
CA PRO A 191 0.94 11.32 13.21
C PRO A 191 0.90 10.01 12.44
N TRP A 192 1.91 9.80 11.60
CA TRP A 192 2.21 8.51 11.02
C TRP A 192 2.85 7.58 12.05
N SER A 193 2.52 6.29 11.98
CA SER A 193 3.18 5.29 12.81
C SER A 193 4.66 5.18 12.47
N ARG A 194 5.49 4.95 13.50
CA ARG A 194 6.93 4.73 13.34
C ARG A 194 7.18 3.60 12.33
N GLY A 195 8.02 3.89 11.33
CA GLY A 195 8.34 3.00 10.21
C GLY A 195 7.70 3.39 8.87
N PHE A 196 6.65 4.23 8.86
CA PHE A 196 6.00 4.63 7.60
C PHE A 196 6.82 5.66 6.81
N CYS A 197 7.43 6.63 7.52
CA CYS A 197 8.18 7.71 6.91
C CYS A 197 9.66 7.35 6.71
N LYS A 198 10.26 6.63 7.67
CA LYS A 198 11.69 6.30 7.68
C LYS A 198 11.93 4.97 8.37
N LEU A 199 12.85 4.19 7.81
CA LEU A 199 13.34 2.92 8.36
C LEU A 199 14.86 2.95 8.48
N PRO A 200 15.44 2.30 9.51
CA PRO A 200 16.87 2.07 9.58
C PRO A 200 17.31 1.09 8.50
N GLU A 201 18.59 1.15 8.13
CA GLU A 201 19.19 0.14 7.27
C GLU A 201 19.06 -1.26 7.90
N GLY A 202 18.75 -2.26 7.07
CA GLY A 202 18.55 -3.64 7.52
C GLY A 202 17.18 -3.94 8.11
N ALA A 203 16.24 -2.99 8.14
CA ALA A 203 14.84 -3.31 8.45
C ALA A 203 14.29 -4.33 7.42
N PRO A 204 13.78 -5.49 7.87
CA PRO A 204 13.33 -6.55 6.95
C PRO A 204 12.06 -6.17 6.18
N ARG A 205 11.94 -6.68 4.95
CA ARG A 205 10.69 -6.57 4.16
C ARG A 205 9.67 -7.63 4.60
N ALA A 206 8.44 -7.51 4.10
CA ALA A 206 7.35 -8.45 4.43
C ALA A 206 7.70 -9.90 4.07
N LEU A 207 8.41 -10.09 2.94
CA LEU A 207 8.81 -11.40 2.43
C LEU A 207 10.10 -11.84 3.12
N ARG A 208 10.18 -13.15 3.38
CA ARG A 208 11.42 -13.76 3.83
C ARG A 208 12.46 -13.73 2.72
N GLU A 209 13.72 -13.51 3.09
CA GLU A 209 14.83 -13.61 2.14
C GLU A 209 15.00 -15.04 1.62
N HIS A 210 14.79 -16.03 2.51
CA HIS A 210 14.93 -17.44 2.18
C HIS A 210 13.62 -18.21 2.41
N PRO A 211 13.29 -19.20 1.56
CA PRO A 211 12.21 -20.14 1.84
C PRO A 211 12.45 -20.88 3.17
N ALA A 212 11.36 -21.24 3.86
CA ALA A 212 11.46 -22.13 5.02
C ALA A 212 11.96 -23.51 4.59
N ARG A 213 12.75 -24.17 5.44
CA ARG A 213 13.12 -25.57 5.22
C ARG A 213 11.98 -26.49 5.66
N PRO A 214 11.83 -27.68 5.06
CA PRO A 214 10.85 -28.66 5.52
C PRO A 214 10.97 -28.93 7.02
N GLY A 215 9.85 -28.81 7.76
CA GLY A 215 9.79 -29.00 9.20
C GLY A 215 10.16 -27.78 10.05
N GLU A 216 10.56 -26.66 9.46
CA GLU A 216 10.72 -25.39 10.19
C GLU A 216 9.37 -24.71 10.42
N MET A 217 9.22 -24.07 11.58
CA MET A 217 8.06 -23.24 11.86
C MET A 217 8.00 -22.04 10.91
N VAL A 218 6.78 -21.70 10.49
CA VAL A 218 6.50 -20.45 9.80
C VAL A 218 6.88 -19.24 10.69
N ARG A 219 7.46 -18.20 10.08
CA ARG A 219 7.92 -16.97 10.74
C ARG A 219 7.55 -15.70 10.01
N TYR A 220 7.53 -14.58 10.72
CA TYR A 220 7.20 -13.27 10.16
C TYR A 220 8.28 -12.26 10.57
N PRO A 221 9.47 -12.29 9.95
CA PRO A 221 10.63 -11.55 10.41
C PRO A 221 10.38 -10.05 10.58
N TYR A 222 9.58 -9.46 9.70
CA TYR A 222 9.24 -8.04 9.81
C TYR A 222 8.39 -7.70 11.04
N MET A 223 7.44 -8.55 11.41
CA MET A 223 6.62 -8.35 12.62
C MET A 223 7.42 -8.65 13.89
N GLU A 224 8.27 -9.66 13.86
CA GLU A 224 9.21 -10.00 14.95
C GLU A 224 10.18 -8.85 15.22
N TRP A 225 10.74 -8.29 14.15
CA TRP A 225 11.60 -7.12 14.21
C TRP A 225 10.82 -5.89 14.71
N ALA A 226 9.61 -5.62 14.16
CA ALA A 226 8.79 -4.49 14.58
C ALA A 226 8.53 -4.50 16.08
N TYR A 227 8.11 -5.66 16.59
CA TYR A 227 7.81 -5.86 18.01
C TYR A 227 9.04 -5.62 18.88
N SER A 228 10.20 -6.15 18.46
CA SER A 228 11.45 -6.07 19.23
C SER A 228 12.03 -4.66 19.29
N TYR A 229 11.82 -3.84 18.24
CA TYR A 229 12.43 -2.52 18.11
C TYR A 229 11.42 -1.36 18.28
N GLY A 230 10.16 -1.65 18.59
CA GLY A 230 9.13 -0.62 18.82
C GLY A 230 8.70 0.11 17.56
N TYR A 231 8.53 -0.62 16.45
CA TYR A 231 7.95 -0.12 15.20
C TYR A 231 6.53 -0.65 15.03
N SER A 232 5.76 -0.02 14.13
CA SER A 232 4.44 -0.55 13.78
C SER A 232 4.61 -1.89 13.09
N LYS A 233 3.87 -2.94 13.49
CA LYS A 233 3.86 -4.19 12.70
C LYS A 233 3.42 -4.00 11.25
N LYS A 234 2.78 -2.88 10.92
CA LYS A 234 2.33 -2.53 9.58
C LYS A 234 3.35 -1.73 8.76
N TYR A 235 4.56 -1.47 9.28
CA TYR A 235 5.57 -0.69 8.54
C TYR A 235 5.91 -1.33 7.18
N ALA A 236 5.97 -2.66 7.10
CA ALA A 236 6.25 -3.36 5.85
C ALA A 236 5.01 -3.52 4.96
N SER A 237 3.82 -3.19 5.47
CA SER A 237 2.56 -3.26 4.73
C SER A 237 2.25 -1.97 4.00
N ALA A 238 2.70 -0.81 4.48
CA ALA A 238 2.41 0.49 3.88
C ALA A 238 3.45 1.55 4.27
N GLY A 239 3.45 2.66 3.53
CA GLY A 239 4.24 3.85 3.84
C GLY A 239 5.40 4.06 2.87
N TRP A 240 5.75 5.34 2.71
CA TRP A 240 6.84 5.82 1.86
C TRP A 240 8.13 5.03 2.02
N ALA A 241 8.55 4.80 3.27
CA ALA A 241 9.83 4.14 3.56
C ALA A 241 9.93 2.71 3.02
N SER A 242 8.80 2.02 2.87
CA SER A 242 8.74 0.62 2.45
C SER A 242 8.53 0.44 0.95
N TYR A 243 7.92 1.42 0.27
CA TYR A 243 7.53 1.28 -1.14
C TYR A 243 8.02 2.44 -2.00
N GLU A 244 7.29 3.54 -2.05
CA GLU A 244 7.47 4.60 -3.05
C GLU A 244 8.87 5.23 -3.02
N ARG A 245 9.49 5.32 -1.84
CA ARG A 245 10.88 5.78 -1.67
C ARG A 245 11.85 5.04 -2.56
N HIS A 246 11.75 3.71 -2.63
CA HIS A 246 12.73 2.90 -3.34
C HIS A 246 12.66 3.13 -4.85
N PHE A 247 11.44 3.22 -5.37
CA PHE A 247 11.24 3.57 -6.77
C PHE A 247 11.69 5.01 -7.07
N ALA A 248 11.34 5.98 -6.22
CA ALA A 248 11.76 7.37 -6.42
C ALA A 248 13.30 7.51 -6.48
N ARG A 249 14.02 6.81 -5.60
CA ARG A 249 15.50 6.80 -5.59
C ARG A 249 16.08 6.11 -6.82
N TRP A 250 15.53 4.97 -7.22
CA TRP A 250 15.96 4.28 -8.45
C TRP A 250 15.72 5.16 -9.67
N ALA A 251 14.52 5.73 -9.80
CA ALA A 251 14.14 6.59 -10.91
C ALA A 251 15.05 7.83 -11.03
N GLU A 252 15.33 8.52 -9.92
CA GLU A 252 16.25 9.65 -9.89
C GLU A 252 17.68 9.22 -10.26
N GLY A 253 18.14 8.06 -9.80
CA GLY A 253 19.44 7.48 -10.18
C GLY A 253 19.57 7.13 -11.66
N GLU A 254 18.45 6.79 -12.29
CA GLU A 254 18.34 6.51 -13.73
C GLU A 254 18.09 7.76 -14.57
N GLY A 255 17.93 8.93 -13.95
CA GLY A 255 17.71 10.21 -14.64
C GLY A 255 16.28 10.44 -15.11
N TYR A 256 15.29 9.78 -14.50
CA TYR A 256 13.88 10.10 -14.72
C TYR A 256 13.40 11.19 -13.77
N ASP A 257 12.76 12.22 -14.32
CA ASP A 257 12.13 13.28 -13.54
C ASP A 257 10.68 12.91 -13.20
N PHE A 258 10.35 12.92 -11.91
CA PHE A 258 9.02 12.58 -11.40
C PHE A 258 8.45 13.74 -10.59
N ASP A 259 7.16 14.00 -10.80
CA ASP A 259 6.36 14.67 -9.81
C ASP A 259 5.89 13.65 -8.78
N VAL A 260 5.60 14.10 -7.56
CA VAL A 260 5.12 13.22 -6.49
C VAL A 260 3.84 13.81 -5.92
N ILE A 261 2.74 13.05 -6.03
CA ILE A 261 1.42 13.47 -5.59
C ILE A 261 0.83 12.48 -4.59
N ALA A 262 -0.07 12.95 -3.73
CA ALA A 262 -0.86 12.05 -2.90
C ALA A 262 -1.99 11.44 -3.72
N LEU A 263 -2.31 10.17 -3.51
CA LEU A 263 -3.56 9.59 -4.04
C LEU A 263 -4.81 10.42 -3.67
N HIS A 264 -4.83 11.03 -2.48
CA HIS A 264 -5.89 11.96 -2.05
C HIS A 264 -5.99 13.24 -2.89
N ASP A 265 -4.93 13.65 -3.59
CA ASP A 265 -5.02 14.79 -4.51
C ASP A 265 -5.99 14.48 -5.67
N LEU A 266 -6.10 13.22 -6.10
CA LEU A 266 -7.03 12.79 -7.15
C LEU A 266 -8.49 12.82 -6.71
N HIS A 267 -8.75 12.73 -5.40
CA HIS A 267 -10.10 12.89 -4.86
C HIS A 267 -10.56 14.36 -4.96
N GLY A 268 -9.66 15.31 -4.69
CA GLY A 268 -9.96 16.74 -4.73
C GLY A 268 -9.83 17.39 -6.10
N ASP A 269 -8.96 16.88 -6.97
CA ASP A 269 -8.71 17.36 -8.33
C ASP A 269 -8.70 16.18 -9.32
N PRO A 270 -9.86 15.80 -9.89
CA PRO A 270 -9.96 14.66 -10.80
C PRO A 270 -9.23 14.87 -12.14
N ASP A 271 -8.84 16.12 -12.43
CA ASP A 271 -8.15 16.50 -13.66
C ASP A 271 -6.63 16.56 -13.49
N LEU A 272 -6.12 16.36 -12.27
CA LEU A 272 -4.70 16.51 -11.95
C LEU A 272 -3.79 15.68 -12.87
N LEU A 273 -4.20 14.45 -13.20
CA LEU A 273 -3.39 13.55 -14.03
C LEU A 273 -3.23 14.01 -15.48
N LYS A 274 -4.10 14.89 -15.99
CA LYS A 274 -4.02 15.41 -17.36
C LYS A 274 -2.73 16.18 -17.67
N ARG A 275 -1.98 16.55 -16.62
CA ARG A 275 -0.70 17.26 -16.72
C ARG A 275 0.45 16.34 -17.11
N TYR A 276 0.30 15.03 -16.93
CA TYR A 276 1.37 14.06 -17.07
C TYR A 276 1.16 13.16 -18.30
N ALA A 277 2.27 12.65 -18.83
CA ALA A 277 2.27 11.63 -19.86
C ALA A 277 1.98 10.23 -19.29
N CYS A 278 2.43 10.00 -18.06
CA CYS A 278 2.28 8.71 -17.40
C CYS A 278 2.03 8.88 -15.88
N ALA A 279 0.99 8.21 -15.38
CA ALA A 279 0.78 8.01 -13.96
C ALA A 279 1.47 6.71 -13.52
N VAL A 280 2.19 6.73 -12.42
CA VAL A 280 2.97 5.60 -11.92
C VAL A 280 2.54 5.24 -10.51
N PHE A 281 2.20 3.97 -10.32
CA PHE A 281 1.78 3.39 -9.03
C PHE A 281 2.79 2.33 -8.62
N VAL A 282 3.18 2.32 -7.36
CA VAL A 282 4.26 1.43 -6.89
C VAL A 282 3.94 0.85 -5.52
N GLY A 283 4.21 -0.45 -5.36
CA GLY A 283 4.10 -1.10 -4.07
C GLY A 283 2.65 -1.44 -3.74
N HIS A 284 2.12 -0.87 -2.67
CA HIS A 284 0.84 -1.29 -2.11
C HIS A 284 -0.22 -0.19 -2.14
N ASP A 285 -1.08 -0.19 -3.17
CA ASP A 285 -2.14 0.78 -3.42
C ASP A 285 -3.54 0.18 -3.25
N GLU A 286 -3.83 -0.30 -2.04
CA GLU A 286 -5.04 -1.09 -1.73
C GLU A 286 -6.33 -0.29 -1.49
N TYR A 287 -6.22 0.94 -0.97
CA TYR A 287 -7.38 1.72 -0.51
C TYR A 287 -7.63 2.97 -1.34
N TRP A 288 -8.80 3.04 -1.97
CA TRP A 288 -9.14 4.05 -2.97
C TRP A 288 -10.58 4.54 -2.83
N SER A 289 -10.84 5.83 -3.03
CA SER A 289 -12.21 6.31 -3.20
C SER A 289 -12.70 6.08 -4.64
N ALA A 290 -14.01 6.13 -4.85
CA ALA A 290 -14.59 6.05 -6.20
C ALA A 290 -14.07 7.18 -7.10
N GLU A 291 -13.97 8.39 -6.56
CA GLU A 291 -13.50 9.59 -7.26
C GLU A 291 -12.03 9.48 -7.67
N MET A 292 -11.16 8.97 -6.80
CA MET A 292 -9.75 8.73 -7.13
C MET A 292 -9.63 7.75 -8.31
N ARG A 293 -10.45 6.69 -8.29
CA ARG A 293 -10.50 5.70 -9.36
C ARG A 293 -11.06 6.29 -10.65
N ASP A 294 -12.12 7.08 -10.57
CA ASP A 294 -12.73 7.78 -11.71
C ASP A 294 -11.73 8.73 -12.39
N ALA A 295 -10.90 9.43 -11.62
CA ALA A 295 -9.86 10.30 -12.16
C ALA A 295 -8.85 9.53 -13.02
N VAL A 296 -8.39 8.35 -12.55
CA VAL A 296 -7.48 7.48 -13.30
C VAL A 296 -8.15 6.92 -14.54
N ASP A 297 -9.37 6.40 -14.39
CA ASP A 297 -10.17 5.86 -15.48
C ASP A 297 -10.36 6.89 -16.60
N ALA A 298 -10.80 8.11 -16.25
CA ALA A 298 -11.01 9.21 -17.19
C ALA A 298 -9.70 9.66 -17.85
N TYR A 299 -8.60 9.70 -17.09
CA TYR A 299 -7.28 10.02 -17.62
C TYR A 299 -6.83 9.01 -18.68
N VAL A 300 -6.96 7.70 -18.41
CA VAL A 300 -6.63 6.65 -19.38
C VAL A 300 -7.55 6.69 -20.59
N ASP A 301 -8.86 6.80 -20.38
CA ASP A 301 -9.84 6.87 -21.46
C ASP A 301 -9.57 8.06 -22.40
N ALA A 302 -9.01 9.15 -21.85
CA ALA A 302 -8.63 10.33 -22.60
C ALA A 302 -7.31 10.19 -23.41
N GLY A 303 -6.50 9.16 -23.17
CA GLY A 303 -5.20 8.95 -23.82
C GLY A 303 -4.01 8.90 -22.86
N GLY A 304 -4.26 9.01 -21.56
CA GLY A 304 -3.25 8.87 -20.52
C GLY A 304 -2.66 7.46 -20.45
N ARG A 305 -1.45 7.36 -19.88
CA ARG A 305 -0.74 6.09 -19.72
C ARG A 305 -0.52 5.76 -18.25
N VAL A 306 -0.60 4.49 -17.91
CA VAL A 306 -0.41 4.01 -16.54
C VAL A 306 0.65 2.91 -16.51
N ALA A 307 1.70 3.15 -15.73
CA ALA A 307 2.65 2.12 -15.33
C ALA A 307 2.37 1.72 -13.88
N ARG A 308 1.75 0.56 -13.66
CA ARG A 308 1.42 0.07 -12.32
C ARG A 308 2.38 -1.05 -11.92
N PHE A 309 3.35 -0.71 -11.08
CA PHE A 309 4.27 -1.60 -10.38
C PHE A 309 3.81 -1.85 -8.94
N ALA A 310 2.50 -2.03 -8.78
CA ALA A 310 1.82 -2.18 -7.50
C ALA A 310 0.85 -3.37 -7.54
N GLY A 311 0.40 -3.81 -6.36
CA GLY A 311 -0.54 -4.93 -6.19
C GLY A 311 -1.63 -4.62 -5.14
N ASN A 312 -2.60 -5.53 -5.06
CA ASN A 312 -3.74 -5.53 -4.15
C ASN A 312 -4.74 -4.39 -4.34
N PHE A 313 -5.15 -4.08 -5.58
CA PHE A 313 -6.17 -3.04 -5.81
C PHE A 313 -7.58 -3.50 -5.36
N MET A 314 -7.87 -3.39 -4.06
CA MET A 314 -8.97 -4.14 -3.44
C MET A 314 -10.12 -3.30 -2.86
N TRP A 315 -9.84 -2.28 -2.05
CA TRP A 315 -10.89 -1.64 -1.23
C TRP A 315 -11.37 -0.31 -1.80
N GLN A 316 -12.69 -0.24 -2.02
CA GLN A 316 -13.40 1.03 -2.11
C GLN A 316 -13.56 1.64 -0.71
N THR A 317 -13.15 2.89 -0.60
CA THR A 317 -13.30 3.76 0.57
C THR A 317 -14.18 4.95 0.23
N ARG A 318 -14.57 5.69 1.26
CA ARG A 318 -15.06 7.07 1.11
C ARG A 318 -14.11 8.02 1.81
N VAL A 319 -13.97 9.20 1.24
CA VAL A 319 -13.23 10.31 1.82
C VAL A 319 -14.23 11.43 2.10
N GLU A 320 -14.29 11.87 3.35
CA GLU A 320 -15.27 12.82 3.87
C GLU A 320 -14.56 13.95 4.63
N ASP A 321 -15.34 14.94 5.11
CA ASP A 321 -14.86 16.05 5.93
C ASP A 321 -13.68 16.81 5.30
N GLU A 322 -13.82 17.20 4.02
CA GLU A 322 -12.78 17.91 3.26
C GLU A 322 -11.45 17.14 3.19
N GLY A 323 -11.50 15.80 3.15
CA GLY A 323 -10.30 14.96 3.09
C GLY A 323 -9.71 14.58 4.44
N GLN A 324 -10.41 14.89 5.54
CA GLN A 324 -9.91 14.62 6.88
C GLN A 324 -10.33 13.26 7.46
N THR A 325 -11.28 12.60 6.80
CA THR A 325 -11.85 11.34 7.26
C THR A 325 -11.85 10.30 6.12
N GLN A 326 -11.29 9.12 6.38
CA GLN A 326 -11.37 7.95 5.49
C GLN A 326 -12.29 6.90 6.10
N ILE A 327 -13.24 6.39 5.31
CA ILE A 327 -14.22 5.39 5.73
C ILE A 327 -14.08 4.10 4.91
N CYS A 328 -13.96 2.97 5.61
CA CYS A 328 -13.94 1.63 5.03
C CYS A 328 -14.53 0.58 5.99
N TYR A 329 -15.74 0.11 5.69
CA TYR A 329 -16.40 -0.95 6.46
C TYR A 329 -15.84 -2.35 6.14
N LYS A 330 -15.16 -2.52 5.00
CA LYS A 330 -14.30 -3.67 4.69
C LYS A 330 -15.06 -5.01 4.82
N TYR A 331 -14.64 -5.86 5.76
CA TYR A 331 -15.25 -7.16 6.05
C TYR A 331 -16.66 -7.06 6.68
N THR A 332 -17.04 -5.86 7.14
CA THR A 332 -18.35 -5.52 7.72
C THR A 332 -19.14 -4.55 6.83
N ALA A 333 -18.92 -4.59 5.52
CA ALA A 333 -19.63 -3.76 4.53
C ALA A 333 -21.17 -3.88 4.60
N ASP A 334 -21.69 -4.95 5.18
CA ASP A 334 -23.12 -5.13 5.48
C ASP A 334 -23.65 -4.15 6.54
N GLN A 335 -22.76 -3.56 7.33
CA GLN A 335 -23.06 -2.54 8.35
C GLN A 335 -22.86 -1.10 7.83
N ASP A 336 -22.43 -0.94 6.58
CA ASP A 336 -22.19 0.37 6.00
C ASP A 336 -23.53 1.12 5.80
N PRO A 337 -23.73 2.30 6.41
CA PRO A 337 -24.97 3.07 6.29
C PRO A 337 -25.36 3.38 4.84
N VAL A 338 -24.38 3.48 3.94
CA VAL A 338 -24.60 3.78 2.52
C VAL A 338 -25.29 2.61 1.78
N LEU A 339 -25.16 1.38 2.25
CA LEU A 339 -25.70 0.18 1.61
C LEU A 339 -27.21 0.24 1.37
N GLY A 340 -27.96 0.85 2.29
CA GLY A 340 -29.42 0.98 2.23
C GLY A 340 -29.93 2.18 1.44
N THR A 341 -29.04 2.95 0.82
CA THR A 341 -29.37 4.23 0.15
C THR A 341 -29.30 4.11 -1.38
N GLU A 342 -29.69 5.18 -2.09
CA GLU A 342 -29.48 5.29 -3.54
C GLU A 342 -27.99 5.26 -3.94
N ASN A 343 -27.11 5.65 -3.02
CA ASN A 343 -25.66 5.66 -3.19
C ASN A 343 -25.01 4.32 -2.84
N ARG A 344 -25.75 3.21 -2.77
CA ARG A 344 -25.22 1.88 -2.42
C ARG A 344 -24.01 1.43 -3.24
N HIS A 345 -23.80 1.97 -4.45
CA HIS A 345 -22.59 1.70 -5.24
C HIS A 345 -21.30 2.24 -4.56
N LEU A 346 -21.42 3.20 -3.63
CA LEU A 346 -20.35 3.76 -2.79
C LEU A 346 -20.20 3.05 -1.44
N THR A 347 -20.84 1.89 -1.25
CA THR A 347 -20.57 1.04 -0.08
C THR A 347 -19.08 0.73 -0.02
N SER A 348 -18.47 0.95 1.14
CA SER A 348 -17.03 0.81 1.33
C SER A 348 -16.67 -0.64 1.65
N GLY A 349 -16.12 -1.33 0.65
CA GLY A 349 -15.90 -2.76 0.62
C GLY A 349 -15.06 -3.14 -0.61
N ALA A 350 -14.91 -4.43 -0.88
CA ALA A 350 -14.09 -4.87 -2.00
C ALA A 350 -14.70 -4.42 -3.34
N TRP A 351 -13.86 -3.98 -4.28
CA TRP A 351 -14.26 -3.48 -5.59
C TRP A 351 -15.13 -4.48 -6.38
N GLU A 352 -14.76 -5.76 -6.33
CA GLU A 352 -15.47 -6.87 -6.99
C GLU A 352 -16.78 -7.24 -6.28
N ALA A 353 -16.98 -6.85 -5.02
CA ALA A 353 -18.13 -7.27 -4.23
C ALA A 353 -19.40 -6.48 -4.58
N ALA A 354 -20.54 -7.15 -4.56
CA ALA A 354 -21.83 -6.45 -4.56
C ALA A 354 -22.00 -5.66 -3.25
N PRO A 355 -22.59 -4.45 -3.28
CA PRO A 355 -23.19 -3.76 -4.43
C PRO A 355 -22.23 -2.95 -5.32
N VAL A 356 -20.93 -2.85 -4.97
CA VAL A 356 -19.94 -2.05 -5.70
C VAL A 356 -19.81 -2.52 -7.15
N ASN A 357 -19.64 -3.83 -7.34
CA ASN A 357 -19.63 -4.50 -8.67
C ASN A 357 -18.75 -3.79 -9.71
N ARG A 358 -17.60 -3.27 -9.29
CA ARG A 358 -16.68 -2.54 -10.14
C ARG A 358 -15.31 -3.23 -10.05
N PRO A 359 -15.14 -4.43 -10.63
CA PRO A 359 -13.91 -5.21 -10.46
C PRO A 359 -12.66 -4.43 -10.90
N GLY A 360 -11.51 -4.71 -10.27
CA GLY A 360 -10.24 -4.05 -10.57
C GLY A 360 -9.81 -4.17 -12.04
N ALA A 361 -10.23 -5.25 -12.70
CA ALA A 361 -9.96 -5.53 -14.10
C ALA A 361 -10.46 -4.44 -15.06
N LEU A 362 -11.50 -3.69 -14.68
CA LEU A 362 -11.98 -2.54 -15.45
C LEU A 362 -11.00 -1.36 -15.44
N THR A 363 -10.15 -1.27 -14.41
CA THR A 363 -9.21 -0.16 -14.22
C THR A 363 -7.79 -0.55 -14.59
N PHE A 364 -7.22 -1.56 -13.94
CA PHE A 364 -5.82 -1.95 -14.12
C PHE A 364 -5.64 -3.28 -14.85
N GLY A 365 -6.72 -3.89 -15.36
CA GLY A 365 -6.68 -5.15 -16.11
C GLY A 365 -6.53 -6.41 -15.26
N VAL A 366 -6.52 -6.30 -13.92
CA VAL A 366 -6.41 -7.41 -12.96
C VAL A 366 -7.27 -7.14 -11.72
N ASN A 367 -7.64 -8.20 -11.00
CA ASN A 367 -8.50 -8.22 -9.83
C ASN A 367 -7.73 -8.69 -8.59
N ALA A 368 -7.91 -8.00 -7.46
CA ALA A 368 -7.34 -8.40 -6.18
C ALA A 368 -8.00 -9.67 -5.66
N LEU A 369 -9.31 -9.89 -5.85
CA LEU A 369 -9.90 -11.16 -5.39
C LEU A 369 -9.43 -12.38 -6.19
N GLN A 370 -8.73 -12.22 -7.31
CA GLN A 370 -8.12 -13.34 -8.03
C GLN A 370 -6.69 -13.65 -7.59
N GLY A 371 -6.06 -12.76 -6.83
CA GLY A 371 -4.76 -12.96 -6.21
C GLY A 371 -4.63 -12.11 -4.95
N ILE A 372 -4.29 -12.72 -3.82
CA ILE A 372 -3.92 -11.95 -2.64
C ILE A 372 -2.50 -12.35 -2.31
N TYR A 373 -2.27 -13.43 -1.57
CA TYR A 373 -0.94 -13.65 -1.00
C TYR A 373 -0.02 -14.54 -1.84
N ALA A 374 1.24 -14.12 -1.95
CA ALA A 374 2.34 -14.96 -2.41
C ALA A 374 3.62 -14.62 -1.64
N SER A 375 4.45 -15.63 -1.35
CA SER A 375 5.71 -15.50 -0.60
C SER A 375 5.59 -14.91 0.82
N LEU A 376 4.38 -14.76 1.37
CA LEU A 376 4.11 -14.31 2.73
C LEU A 376 3.68 -15.50 3.60
N GLY A 377 4.38 -15.74 4.71
CA GLY A 377 4.08 -16.92 5.54
C GLY A 377 4.24 -18.21 4.74
N ASN A 378 3.28 -19.11 4.85
CA ASN A 378 3.15 -20.30 3.99
C ASN A 378 2.23 -20.08 2.77
N CYS A 379 1.74 -18.86 2.51
CA CYS A 379 1.03 -18.56 1.27
C CYS A 379 2.02 -18.59 0.10
N VAL A 380 2.08 -19.74 -0.59
CA VAL A 380 3.08 -20.01 -1.63
C VAL A 380 4.51 -19.83 -1.08
N GLY A 381 4.75 -20.26 0.17
CA GLY A 381 6.02 -20.00 0.88
C GLY A 381 7.26 -20.62 0.22
N GLY A 382 7.07 -21.73 -0.52
CA GLY A 382 8.10 -22.39 -1.34
C GLY A 382 8.03 -22.06 -2.83
N GLY A 383 7.30 -21.02 -3.22
CA GLY A 383 7.13 -20.62 -4.61
C GLY A 383 8.39 -20.11 -5.30
N PRO A 384 8.32 -19.89 -6.63
CA PRO A 384 9.48 -19.47 -7.42
C PRO A 384 9.95 -18.03 -7.12
N GLY A 385 9.13 -17.21 -6.48
CA GLY A 385 9.46 -15.81 -6.13
C GLY A 385 9.49 -14.84 -7.30
N GLY A 386 9.24 -15.28 -8.53
CA GLY A 386 9.18 -14.45 -9.74
C GLY A 386 8.02 -14.83 -10.64
N PHE A 387 7.83 -14.07 -11.72
CA PHE A 387 6.80 -14.35 -12.72
C PHE A 387 7.34 -15.28 -13.81
N THR A 388 6.58 -16.32 -14.16
CA THR A 388 6.86 -17.16 -15.33
C THR A 388 6.44 -16.42 -16.60
N ILE A 389 7.36 -16.24 -17.54
CA ILE A 389 7.13 -15.50 -18.79
C ILE A 389 6.40 -16.36 -19.83
N TYR A 390 5.35 -15.82 -20.45
CA TYR A 390 4.61 -16.47 -21.53
C TYR A 390 4.72 -15.74 -22.87
N ARG A 391 5.01 -14.43 -22.88
CA ARG A 391 5.11 -13.62 -24.11
C ARG A 391 6.43 -12.83 -24.14
N PRO A 392 7.59 -13.51 -24.31
CA PRO A 392 8.92 -12.87 -24.21
C PRO A 392 9.16 -11.81 -25.30
N ASP A 393 8.51 -11.93 -26.46
CA ASP A 393 8.66 -10.97 -27.58
C ASP A 393 7.89 -9.66 -27.37
N HIS A 394 7.12 -9.52 -26.28
CA HIS A 394 6.42 -8.28 -25.96
C HIS A 394 7.43 -7.17 -25.62
N TRP A 395 7.17 -5.95 -26.10
CA TRP A 395 8.08 -4.78 -25.97
C TRP A 395 8.55 -4.52 -24.53
N ALA A 396 7.72 -4.85 -23.53
CA ALA A 396 8.06 -4.67 -22.13
C ALA A 396 9.31 -5.47 -21.72
N PHE A 397 9.59 -6.61 -22.37
CA PHE A 397 10.73 -7.47 -22.07
C PHE A 397 11.93 -7.31 -23.01
N GLU A 398 11.86 -6.35 -23.95
CA GLU A 398 12.95 -6.10 -24.89
C GLU A 398 14.27 -5.83 -24.16
N GLY A 399 15.34 -6.52 -24.56
CA GLY A 399 16.66 -6.39 -23.93
C GLY A 399 16.81 -6.98 -22.52
N ALA A 400 15.73 -7.52 -21.92
CA ALA A 400 15.81 -8.16 -20.60
C ALA A 400 16.36 -9.60 -20.65
N GLY A 401 16.57 -10.15 -21.86
CA GLY A 401 17.12 -11.50 -22.05
C GLY A 401 16.21 -12.63 -21.54
N LEU A 402 14.89 -12.40 -21.53
CA LEU A 402 13.89 -13.37 -21.07
C LEU A 402 13.36 -14.21 -22.24
N GLY A 403 13.23 -15.51 -22.02
CA GLY A 403 12.56 -16.46 -22.91
C GLY A 403 11.22 -16.96 -22.37
N TYR A 404 10.50 -17.74 -23.18
CA TYR A 404 9.27 -18.41 -22.75
C TYR A 404 9.59 -19.43 -21.64
N GLY A 405 8.89 -19.33 -20.51
CA GLY A 405 9.07 -20.17 -19.33
C GLY A 405 10.13 -19.67 -18.34
N ASP A 406 10.89 -18.63 -18.67
CA ASP A 406 11.86 -18.03 -17.73
C ASP A 406 11.15 -17.35 -16.56
N LEU A 407 11.89 -17.18 -15.46
CA LEU A 407 11.40 -16.53 -14.25
C LEU A 407 11.96 -15.11 -14.13
N LEU A 408 11.13 -14.10 -14.34
CA LEU A 408 11.50 -12.71 -14.10
C LEU A 408 11.51 -12.41 -12.59
N GLY A 409 12.64 -11.91 -12.09
CA GLY A 409 12.79 -11.35 -10.75
C GLY A 409 12.72 -12.36 -9.60
N ALA A 410 12.89 -13.66 -9.88
CA ALA A 410 12.85 -14.72 -8.87
C ALA A 410 13.93 -14.54 -7.77
N GLY A 411 15.16 -14.22 -8.16
CA GLY A 411 16.26 -13.97 -7.22
C GLY A 411 15.98 -12.76 -6.32
N ALA A 412 15.33 -11.73 -6.87
CA ALA A 412 14.90 -10.56 -6.13
C ALA A 412 13.52 -10.70 -5.48
N ARG A 413 12.87 -11.87 -5.56
CA ARG A 413 11.57 -12.19 -4.95
C ARG A 413 10.47 -11.16 -5.25
N ILE A 414 10.39 -10.68 -6.49
CA ILE A 414 9.42 -9.63 -6.86
C ILE A 414 7.97 -10.10 -6.84
N PHE A 415 7.71 -11.40 -6.93
CA PHE A 415 6.37 -11.96 -6.88
C PHE A 415 5.99 -12.26 -5.42
N GLY A 416 5.36 -11.28 -4.76
CA GLY A 416 4.79 -11.55 -3.46
C GLY A 416 4.36 -10.35 -2.62
N TYR A 417 4.22 -10.66 -1.33
CA TYR A 417 3.34 -10.00 -0.37
C TYR A 417 1.91 -10.13 -0.86
N GLU A 418 1.50 -9.24 -1.77
CA GLU A 418 0.22 -9.34 -2.46
C GLU A 418 0.35 -9.12 -3.98
N VAL A 419 -0.50 -9.80 -4.76
CA VAL A 419 -0.44 -9.84 -6.23
C VAL A 419 -1.83 -9.86 -6.84
N ASP A 420 -2.11 -9.15 -7.94
CA ASP A 420 -3.44 -9.15 -8.57
C ASP A 420 -3.49 -10.09 -9.79
N GLY A 421 -4.64 -10.74 -10.01
CA GLY A 421 -4.79 -11.78 -11.04
C GLY A 421 -6.08 -11.68 -11.86
N LEU A 422 -6.35 -12.71 -12.66
CA LEU A 422 -7.60 -12.86 -13.42
C LEU A 422 -8.09 -14.30 -13.37
N ASP A 423 -9.34 -14.54 -13.74
CA ASP A 423 -9.74 -15.83 -14.29
C ASP A 423 -9.20 -15.99 -15.72
N TYR A 424 -8.68 -17.17 -16.04
CA TYR A 424 -7.90 -17.38 -17.27
C TYR A 424 -8.02 -18.81 -17.80
N ARG A 425 -7.66 -18.97 -19.07
CA ARG A 425 -7.58 -20.25 -19.76
C ARG A 425 -6.30 -20.34 -20.58
N PHE A 426 -5.86 -21.56 -20.83
CA PHE A 426 -4.73 -21.82 -21.72
C PHE A 426 -5.21 -22.23 -23.12
N GLU A 427 -4.57 -21.66 -24.13
CA GLU A 427 -4.64 -22.13 -25.52
C GLU A 427 -3.22 -22.25 -26.05
N ASP A 428 -2.86 -23.42 -26.57
CA ASP A 428 -1.54 -23.70 -27.18
C ASP A 428 -0.34 -23.24 -26.31
N GLY A 429 -0.46 -23.38 -24.99
CA GLY A 429 0.59 -23.01 -24.02
C GLY A 429 0.63 -21.53 -23.64
N LEU A 430 -0.32 -20.71 -24.09
CA LEU A 430 -0.42 -19.30 -23.74
C LEU A 430 -1.66 -18.99 -22.89
N PRO A 431 -1.54 -18.11 -21.88
CA PRO A 431 -2.68 -17.68 -21.08
C PRO A 431 -3.48 -16.58 -21.79
N PHE A 432 -4.80 -16.67 -21.64
CA PHE A 432 -5.76 -15.68 -22.12
C PHE A 432 -6.82 -15.42 -21.02
N PRO A 433 -7.33 -14.19 -20.91
CA PRO A 433 -8.43 -13.89 -19.99
C PRO A 433 -9.65 -14.78 -20.28
N ALA A 434 -10.26 -15.32 -19.22
CA ALA A 434 -11.53 -16.05 -19.34
C ALA A 434 -12.72 -15.09 -19.54
N CYS A 435 -12.55 -13.80 -19.23
CA CYS A 435 -13.55 -12.74 -19.35
C CYS A 435 -14.80 -12.96 -18.47
N THR A 436 -14.69 -13.72 -17.39
CA THR A 436 -15.77 -14.04 -16.44
C THR A 436 -15.83 -13.10 -15.24
N ASP A 437 -14.79 -12.30 -15.02
CA ASP A 437 -14.56 -11.48 -13.83
C ASP A 437 -14.32 -9.99 -14.14
N GLY A 438 -14.82 -9.54 -15.29
CA GLY A 438 -14.68 -8.16 -15.77
C GLY A 438 -13.43 -7.89 -16.60
N ALA A 439 -12.55 -8.88 -16.80
CA ALA A 439 -11.44 -8.76 -17.74
C ALA A 439 -11.93 -8.54 -19.18
N ALA A 440 -11.26 -7.62 -19.87
CA ALA A 440 -11.46 -7.38 -21.30
C ALA A 440 -10.67 -8.40 -22.14
N PRO A 441 -11.19 -8.86 -23.29
CA PRO A 441 -10.51 -9.83 -24.15
C PRO A 441 -9.23 -9.28 -24.80
N GLU A 442 -9.06 -7.95 -24.85
CA GLU A 442 -7.87 -7.27 -25.37
C GLU A 442 -6.67 -7.33 -24.41
N ILE A 443 -6.85 -7.85 -23.18
CA ILE A 443 -5.77 -7.96 -22.20
C ILE A 443 -4.78 -9.05 -22.62
N GLU A 444 -3.52 -8.66 -22.80
CA GLU A 444 -2.42 -9.58 -23.01
C GLU A 444 -1.82 -9.99 -21.66
N ILE A 445 -1.99 -11.26 -21.30
CA ILE A 445 -1.30 -11.85 -20.16
C ILE A 445 0.14 -12.18 -20.59
N LEU A 446 1.10 -11.47 -20.01
CA LEU A 446 2.52 -11.52 -20.39
C LEU A 446 3.31 -12.51 -19.54
N ALA A 447 3.03 -12.54 -18.24
CA ALA A 447 3.69 -13.39 -17.28
C ALA A 447 2.76 -13.71 -16.10
N MET A 448 2.96 -14.84 -15.43
CA MET A 448 2.08 -15.26 -14.32
C MET A 448 2.84 -15.92 -13.17
N GLY A 449 2.24 -15.87 -11.98
CA GLY A 449 2.59 -16.70 -10.83
C GLY A 449 1.33 -17.16 -10.10
N LEU A 450 1.48 -18.11 -9.18
CA LEU A 450 0.37 -18.64 -8.38
C LEU A 450 0.35 -17.99 -7.01
N ALA A 451 -0.85 -17.73 -6.50
CA ALA A 451 -1.11 -17.11 -5.20
C ALA A 451 -2.10 -17.96 -4.39
N THR A 452 -2.22 -17.70 -3.09
CA THR A 452 -3.23 -18.33 -2.23
C THR A 452 -3.89 -17.30 -1.33
N ASN A 453 -5.13 -17.58 -0.95
CA ASN A 453 -5.91 -16.80 0.04
C ASN A 453 -6.09 -17.58 1.35
N ALA A 454 -5.52 -18.78 1.40
CA ALA A 454 -5.34 -19.56 2.61
C ALA A 454 -3.86 -19.88 2.77
N GLU A 455 -3.39 -19.79 4.00
CA GLU A 455 -2.05 -20.18 4.39
C GLU A 455 -1.99 -21.69 4.65
N ALA A 456 -0.99 -22.36 4.07
CA ALA A 456 -0.83 -23.79 4.27
C ALA A 456 -0.40 -24.11 5.71
N ASP A 457 -1.13 -25.01 6.35
CA ASP A 457 -0.76 -25.64 7.63
C ASP A 457 0.04 -26.91 7.33
N HIS A 458 1.26 -27.01 7.88
CA HIS A 458 2.14 -28.16 7.69
C HIS A 458 2.22 -29.03 8.96
N GLU A 459 1.34 -28.77 9.93
CA GLU A 459 1.23 -29.44 11.22
C GLU A 459 2.55 -29.40 12.03
N VAL A 460 3.36 -28.36 11.83
CA VAL A 460 4.62 -28.17 12.55
C VAL A 460 4.29 -27.78 13.99
N TRP A 461 4.80 -28.57 14.94
CA TRP A 461 4.53 -28.32 16.36
C TRP A 461 4.96 -26.90 16.77
N GLY A 462 4.02 -26.14 17.36
CA GLY A 462 4.25 -24.79 17.87
C GLY A 462 4.06 -23.68 16.84
N GLU A 463 3.75 -23.98 15.58
CA GLU A 463 3.53 -22.95 14.56
C GLU A 463 2.25 -22.14 14.79
N THR A 464 2.26 -20.89 14.32
CA THR A 464 1.10 -20.00 14.33
C THR A 464 1.00 -19.32 12.97
N LEU A 465 -0.08 -19.60 12.25
CA LEU A 465 -0.38 -19.01 10.95
C LEU A 465 -0.94 -17.61 11.16
N TYR A 466 -0.45 -16.63 10.39
CA TYR A 466 -0.91 -15.25 10.48
C TYR A 466 -2.10 -15.01 9.56
N ILE A 467 -2.02 -15.49 8.32
CA ILE A 467 -3.05 -15.26 7.31
C ILE A 467 -4.22 -16.22 7.53
N GLY A 468 -3.93 -17.47 7.90
CA GLY A 468 -4.97 -18.46 8.15
C GLY A 468 -5.84 -18.70 6.90
N SER A 469 -7.17 -18.71 7.05
CA SER A 469 -8.12 -18.96 5.95
C SER A 469 -9.27 -17.96 5.86
N ASP A 470 -9.24 -16.89 6.66
CA ASP A 470 -10.33 -15.92 6.76
C ASP A 470 -10.54 -15.16 5.44
N ASP A 471 -9.47 -14.80 4.73
CA ASP A 471 -9.57 -14.12 3.43
C ASP A 471 -10.12 -15.06 2.34
N ALA A 472 -9.81 -16.36 2.37
CA ALA A 472 -10.46 -17.34 1.49
C ALA A 472 -11.96 -17.46 1.79
N ALA A 473 -12.35 -17.42 3.07
CA ALA A 473 -13.75 -17.45 3.48
C ALA A 473 -14.49 -16.16 3.03
N PHE A 474 -13.85 -15.00 3.15
CA PHE A 474 -14.36 -13.73 2.63
C PHE A 474 -14.56 -13.80 1.11
N LYS A 475 -13.53 -14.24 0.36
CA LYS A 475 -13.63 -14.43 -1.10
C LYS A 475 -14.76 -15.40 -1.48
N ALA A 476 -14.92 -16.51 -0.74
CA ALA A 476 -16.00 -17.46 -0.98
C ALA A 476 -17.38 -16.82 -0.80
N LYS A 477 -17.59 -16.07 0.28
CA LYS A 477 -18.82 -15.34 0.52
C LYS A 477 -19.10 -14.31 -0.58
N VAL A 478 -18.08 -13.56 -1.01
CA VAL A 478 -18.22 -12.51 -2.03
C VAL A 478 -18.52 -13.08 -3.41
N LEU A 479 -17.73 -14.05 -3.88
CA LEU A 479 -17.82 -14.54 -5.26
C LEU A 479 -18.84 -15.67 -5.45
N HIS A 480 -19.19 -16.40 -4.39
CA HIS A 480 -20.11 -17.53 -4.45
C HIS A 480 -21.39 -17.34 -3.62
N GLY A 481 -21.47 -16.28 -2.79
CA GLY A 481 -22.63 -16.00 -1.95
C GLY A 481 -22.75 -16.85 -0.68
N GLU A 482 -21.93 -17.91 -0.55
CA GLU A 482 -21.95 -18.84 0.58
C GLU A 482 -20.57 -19.41 0.90
N ILE A 483 -20.39 -19.83 2.15
CA ILE A 483 -19.18 -20.50 2.64
C ILE A 483 -19.51 -21.98 2.83
N THR A 484 -19.04 -22.81 1.90
CA THR A 484 -19.13 -24.27 1.93
C THR A 484 -17.72 -24.84 1.73
N PRO A 485 -17.46 -26.12 2.05
CA PRO A 485 -16.16 -26.72 1.77
C PRO A 485 -15.71 -26.56 0.30
N ARG A 486 -16.65 -26.62 -0.64
CA ARG A 486 -16.39 -26.43 -2.07
C ARG A 486 -16.01 -24.99 -2.41
N THR A 487 -16.77 -24.00 -1.92
CA THR A 487 -16.51 -22.59 -2.24
C THR A 487 -15.27 -22.07 -1.52
N LEU A 488 -14.98 -22.58 -0.32
CA LEU A 488 -13.73 -22.29 0.40
C LEU A 488 -12.52 -22.87 -0.34
N ASP A 489 -12.59 -24.12 -0.78
CA ASP A 489 -11.51 -24.73 -1.58
C ASP A 489 -11.25 -23.94 -2.87
N ALA A 490 -12.30 -23.59 -3.61
CA ALA A 490 -12.18 -22.76 -4.81
C ALA A 490 -11.53 -21.40 -4.52
N SER A 491 -11.93 -20.74 -3.43
CA SER A 491 -11.41 -19.44 -3.02
C SER A 491 -10.03 -19.48 -2.39
N SER A 492 -9.54 -20.65 -1.96
CA SER A 492 -8.19 -20.77 -1.37
C SER A 492 -7.07 -20.49 -2.36
N ARG A 493 -7.35 -20.63 -3.67
CA ARG A 493 -6.38 -20.49 -4.75
C ARG A 493 -6.55 -19.15 -5.47
N GLY A 494 -5.43 -18.65 -5.99
CA GLY A 494 -5.36 -17.44 -6.79
C GLY A 494 -4.15 -17.45 -7.72
N ASN A 495 -3.93 -16.32 -8.38
CA ASN A 495 -2.83 -16.08 -9.28
C ASN A 495 -2.46 -14.60 -9.28
N GLY A 496 -1.26 -14.29 -9.76
CA GLY A 496 -0.82 -12.94 -10.05
C GLY A 496 -0.30 -12.85 -11.47
N MET A 497 -0.50 -11.72 -12.16
CA MET A 497 -0.15 -11.61 -13.58
C MET A 497 0.46 -10.26 -13.97
N ILE A 498 1.51 -10.29 -14.80
CA ILE A 498 1.91 -9.10 -15.56
C ILE A 498 1.03 -9.04 -16.81
N ILE A 499 0.35 -7.91 -17.00
CA ILE A 499 -0.50 -7.68 -18.17
C ILE A 499 -0.15 -6.38 -18.90
N SER A 500 -0.55 -6.31 -20.16
CA SER A 500 -0.52 -5.10 -21.00
C SER A 500 -1.81 -5.02 -21.79
N TRP A 501 -2.40 -3.83 -21.89
CA TRP A 501 -3.60 -3.63 -22.67
C TRP A 501 -3.83 -2.16 -23.02
N ARG A 502 -4.70 -1.94 -24.01
CA ARG A 502 -5.20 -0.61 -24.36
C ARG A 502 -6.60 -0.44 -23.81
N ARG A 503 -6.85 0.70 -23.17
CA ARG A 503 -8.15 1.08 -22.64
C ARG A 503 -8.49 2.47 -23.13
N GLY A 504 -9.68 2.63 -23.73
CA GLY A 504 -10.07 3.88 -24.37
C GLY A 504 -9.02 4.32 -25.39
N ARG A 505 -8.47 5.52 -25.22
CA ARG A 505 -7.33 6.00 -26.06
C ARG A 505 -5.96 5.77 -25.41
N GLY A 506 -5.92 5.27 -24.18
CA GLY A 506 -4.72 5.08 -23.38
C GLY A 506 -4.12 3.68 -23.47
N GLU A 507 -3.05 3.49 -22.70
CA GLU A 507 -2.30 2.23 -22.61
C GLU A 507 -1.90 1.99 -21.15
N ILE A 508 -2.05 0.75 -20.69
CA ILE A 508 -1.78 0.36 -19.31
C ILE A 508 -0.82 -0.84 -19.32
N PHE A 509 0.24 -0.74 -18.52
CA PHE A 509 1.06 -1.87 -18.12
C PHE A 509 0.92 -2.09 -16.61
N THR A 510 0.59 -3.32 -16.21
CA THR A 510 0.41 -3.67 -14.81
C THR A 510 1.28 -4.88 -14.48
N ALA A 511 2.25 -4.72 -13.58
CA ALA A 511 3.03 -5.82 -13.04
C ALA A 511 2.29 -6.61 -11.94
N ALA A 512 1.30 -5.97 -11.30
CA ALA A 512 0.36 -6.58 -10.36
C ALA A 512 1.02 -7.23 -9.12
N THR A 513 2.00 -6.57 -8.51
CA THR A 513 2.62 -7.06 -7.27
C THR A 513 3.13 -5.93 -6.39
N CYS A 514 3.03 -6.11 -5.08
CA CYS A 514 3.58 -5.18 -4.11
C CYS A 514 5.12 -5.13 -4.09
N GLU A 515 5.79 -6.22 -4.49
CA GLU A 515 7.23 -6.36 -4.33
C GLU A 515 8.04 -6.12 -5.60
N TRP A 516 7.48 -5.44 -6.62
CA TRP A 516 8.28 -4.98 -7.76
C TRP A 516 9.49 -4.17 -7.31
N VAL A 517 9.31 -3.34 -6.27
CA VAL A 517 10.38 -2.54 -5.65
C VAL A 517 11.52 -3.39 -5.10
N ALA A 518 11.31 -4.66 -4.73
CA ALA A 518 12.38 -5.53 -4.27
C ALA A 518 13.43 -5.77 -5.36
N GLY A 519 13.01 -5.83 -6.63
CA GLY A 519 13.91 -5.90 -7.79
C GLY A 519 14.76 -4.65 -7.92
N LEU A 520 14.17 -3.48 -7.76
CA LEU A 520 14.89 -2.20 -7.82
C LEU A 520 15.86 -2.01 -6.64
N ILE A 521 15.47 -2.44 -5.44
CA ILE A 521 16.33 -2.41 -4.24
C ILE A 521 17.56 -3.31 -4.44
N ARG A 522 17.37 -4.48 -5.07
CA ARG A 522 18.41 -5.51 -5.23
C ARG A 522 19.21 -5.37 -6.52
N GLY A 523 18.91 -4.38 -7.36
CA GLY A 523 19.57 -4.17 -8.64
C GLY A 523 19.34 -5.32 -9.63
N ASP A 524 18.14 -5.90 -9.64
CA ASP A 524 17.81 -6.97 -10.58
C ASP A 524 17.72 -6.39 -12.00
N SER A 525 18.75 -6.67 -12.80
CA SER A 525 18.91 -6.10 -14.14
C SER A 525 17.71 -6.32 -15.07
N GLN A 526 16.98 -7.44 -14.92
CA GLN A 526 15.83 -7.74 -15.76
C GLN A 526 14.63 -6.89 -15.33
N VAL A 527 14.39 -6.79 -14.03
CA VAL A 527 13.31 -5.95 -13.46
C VAL A 527 13.54 -4.48 -13.79
N GLU A 528 14.77 -4.00 -13.63
CA GLU A 528 15.12 -2.64 -14.01
C GLU A 528 14.93 -2.40 -15.51
N GLN A 529 15.35 -3.33 -16.37
CA GLN A 529 15.18 -3.21 -17.81
C GLN A 529 13.70 -3.13 -18.20
N VAL A 530 12.85 -3.98 -17.63
CA VAL A 530 11.39 -3.92 -17.85
C VAL A 530 10.82 -2.59 -17.38
N THR A 531 11.25 -2.11 -16.21
CA THR A 531 10.82 -0.80 -15.67
C THR A 531 11.21 0.33 -16.62
N ARG A 532 12.44 0.35 -17.14
CA ARG A 532 12.92 1.31 -18.14
C ARG A 532 12.09 1.25 -19.43
N ASN A 533 11.82 0.04 -19.94
CA ASN A 533 11.05 -0.14 -21.18
C ASN A 533 9.66 0.49 -21.06
N VAL A 534 8.96 0.24 -19.96
CA VAL A 534 7.63 0.79 -19.67
C VAL A 534 7.67 2.31 -19.55
N LEU A 535 8.58 2.86 -18.74
CA LEU A 535 8.69 4.32 -18.57
C LEU A 535 9.07 5.03 -19.87
N ASN A 536 10.04 4.50 -20.62
CA ASN A 536 10.47 5.09 -21.88
C ASN A 536 9.36 5.07 -22.93
N ARG A 537 8.65 3.94 -23.05
CA ARG A 537 7.48 3.87 -23.95
C ARG A 537 6.44 4.91 -23.56
N PHE A 538 6.10 5.00 -22.27
CA PHE A 538 5.04 5.89 -21.82
C PHE A 538 5.41 7.38 -21.79
N ARG A 539 6.69 7.72 -22.00
CA ARG A 539 7.14 9.10 -22.22
C ARG A 539 6.73 9.68 -23.57
N THR A 540 6.78 8.87 -24.63
CA THR A 540 7.20 9.36 -25.95
C THR A 540 6.06 9.95 -26.80
N ASP A 541 4.79 9.67 -26.49
CA ASP A 541 3.70 9.91 -27.45
C ASP A 541 2.77 11.10 -27.16
N GLN A 542 3.00 11.88 -26.09
CA GLN A 542 2.21 13.10 -25.85
C GLN A 542 2.74 14.36 -26.57
N ILE A 543 3.95 14.33 -27.13
CA ILE A 543 4.55 15.53 -27.75
C ILE A 543 3.96 15.81 -29.16
N LEU A 544 3.30 14.85 -29.80
CA LEU A 544 2.81 14.99 -31.18
C LEU A 544 1.53 15.84 -31.35
N TYR A 545 0.92 16.38 -30.28
CA TYR A 545 -0.29 17.20 -30.38
C TYR A 545 -0.20 18.61 -29.75
N ARG A 546 1.02 19.11 -29.49
CA ARG A 546 1.25 20.53 -29.13
C ARG A 546 1.98 21.29 -30.24
N LEU A 547 1.34 21.41 -31.41
CA LEU A 547 1.64 22.42 -32.43
C LEU A 547 0.36 23.15 -32.83
#